data_AF-A0A7H4PAC5-F1
#
_entry.id   AF-A0A7H4PAC5-F1
#
_cell.length_a   1.000
_cell.length_b   1.000
_cell.length_c   1.000
_cell.angle_alpha   90.00
_cell.angle_beta   90.00
_cell.angle_gamma   90.00
#
_symmetry.space_group_name_H-M   'P 1'
#
loop_
_entity.id
_entity.type
_entity.pdbx_description
1 polymer ?
#
loop_
_entity_poly.entity_id
_entity_poly.type
_entity_poly.pdbx_seq_one_letter_code
_entity_poly.pdbx_strand_id
1 'polypeptide(L)'
;MLFLAVLLKLVNGVSPRLQEGSQMVYKFFRTAVTYPILFAVGVAITPWQELVNAFTLTNLLVIISTVSALVATGFLVGKKIGMHPIDVAIVSCCQSGQGGTGDVAILTSGNRMNLMPFAQIATRIGGAINVSLGLLFLSHFLA
;
A
#
# COMPACT_ATOMS: atom_id res chain seq x y z
N MET A 1 2.28 15.69 -0.10
CA MET A 1 1.88 15.71 -1.52
C MET A 1 0.47 15.16 -1.76
N LEU A 2 0.10 13.96 -1.28
CA LEU A 2 -1.27 13.44 -1.41
C LEU A 2 -2.34 14.38 -0.83
N PHE A 3 -2.16 14.88 0.39
CA PHE A 3 -3.08 15.85 1.01
C PHE A 3 -3.26 17.11 0.18
N LEU A 4 -2.18 17.63 -0.40
CA LEU A 4 -2.23 18.81 -1.27
C LEU A 4 -3.02 18.51 -2.55
N ALA A 5 -2.79 17.36 -3.18
CA ALA A 5 -3.52 16.96 -4.38
C ALA A 5 -5.03 16.78 -4.10
N VAL A 6 -5.38 16.18 -2.96
CA VAL A 6 -6.78 16.06 -2.50
C VAL A 6 -7.38 17.44 -2.24
N LEU A 7 -6.67 18.32 -1.53
CA LEU A 7 -7.14 19.68 -1.24
C LEU A 7 -7.40 20.47 -2.51
N LEU A 8 -6.45 20.46 -3.45
CA LEU A 8 -6.59 21.12 -4.77
C LEU A 8 -7.79 20.56 -5.56
N LYS A 9 -8.07 19.25 -5.44
CA LYS A 9 -9.24 18.63 -6.06
C LYS A 9 -10.55 19.08 -5.39
N LEU A 10 -10.59 19.17 -4.05
CA LEU A 10 -11.77 19.58 -3.29
C LEU A 10 -12.15 21.04 -3.52
N VAL A 11 -11.17 21.93 -3.65
CA VAL A 11 -11.40 23.37 -3.92
C VAL A 11 -11.60 23.67 -5.41
N ASN A 12 -11.66 22.65 -6.28
CA ASN A 12 -11.69 22.78 -7.74
C ASN A 12 -10.56 23.67 -8.30
N GLY A 13 -9.40 23.69 -7.64
CA GLY A 13 -8.25 24.52 -8.03
C GLY A 13 -7.48 24.02 -9.26
N VAL A 14 -7.90 22.90 -9.86
CA VAL A 14 -7.26 22.26 -11.01
C VAL A 14 -8.22 22.25 -12.19
N SER A 15 -7.82 22.86 -13.31
CA SER A 15 -8.65 22.93 -14.51
C SER A 15 -8.98 21.54 -15.09
N PRO A 16 -10.13 21.36 -15.76
CA PRO A 16 -10.51 20.07 -16.35
C PRO A 16 -9.45 19.49 -17.29
N ARG A 17 -8.83 20.35 -18.13
CA ARG A 17 -7.74 19.96 -19.04
C ARG A 17 -6.54 19.37 -18.30
N LEU A 18 -6.16 19.95 -17.16
CA LEU A 18 -5.03 19.47 -16.36
C LEU A 18 -5.37 18.14 -15.66
N GLN A 19 -6.64 17.96 -15.25
CA GLN A 19 -7.10 16.69 -14.71
C GLN A 19 -7.05 15.57 -15.76
N GLU A 20 -7.53 15.82 -16.97
CA GLU A 20 -7.46 14.87 -18.09
C GLU A 20 -6.01 14.53 -18.46
N GLY A 21 -5.14 15.54 -18.54
CA GLY A 21 -3.70 15.34 -18.76
C GLY A 21 -3.07 14.46 -17.68
N SER A 22 -3.41 14.69 -16.41
CA SER A 22 -2.92 13.85 -15.29
C SER A 22 -3.39 12.40 -15.39
N GLN A 23 -4.62 12.17 -15.84
CA GLN A 23 -5.16 10.82 -16.06
C GLN A 23 -4.46 10.10 -17.21
N MET A 24 -4.11 10.82 -18.29
CA MET A 24 -3.34 10.26 -19.39
C MET A 24 -1.94 9.83 -18.91
N VAL A 25 -1.24 10.69 -18.18
CA VAL A 25 0.08 10.37 -17.61
C VAL A 25 -0.03 9.16 -16.67
N TYR A 26 -1.03 9.14 -15.78
CA TYR A 26 -1.28 7.99 -14.92
C TYR A 26 -1.52 6.70 -15.72
N LYS A 27 -2.32 6.77 -16.79
CA LYS A 27 -2.60 5.63 -17.68
C LYS A 27 -1.35 5.14 -18.39
N PHE A 28 -0.46 6.04 -18.80
CA PHE A 28 0.82 5.67 -19.39
C PHE A 28 1.71 4.91 -18.38
N PHE A 29 1.90 5.46 -17.18
CA PHE A 29 2.74 4.83 -16.15
C PHE A 29 2.21 3.47 -15.69
N ARG A 30 0.89 3.35 -15.48
CA ARG A 30 0.29 2.06 -15.10
C ARG A 30 0.43 0.99 -16.18
N THR A 31 0.43 1.37 -17.46
CA THR A 31 0.40 0.40 -18.57
C THR A 31 1.80 0.06 -19.06
N ALA A 32 2.64 1.06 -19.27
CA ALA A 32 3.95 0.88 -19.90
C ALA A 32 5.08 0.74 -18.87
N VAL A 33 4.97 1.40 -17.70
CA VAL A 33 6.12 1.60 -16.80
C VAL A 33 6.06 0.69 -15.56
N THR A 34 4.89 0.20 -15.18
CA THR A 34 4.71 -0.60 -13.95
C THR A 34 5.56 -1.87 -13.95
N TYR A 35 5.51 -2.69 -15.01
CA TYR A 35 6.32 -3.92 -15.07
C TYR A 35 7.83 -3.65 -15.12
N PRO A 36 8.34 -2.69 -15.94
CA PRO A 36 9.74 -2.28 -15.87
C PRO A 36 10.19 -1.83 -14.47
N ILE A 37 9.36 -1.07 -13.76
CA ILE A 37 9.68 -0.64 -12.38
C ILE A 37 9.75 -1.85 -11.45
N LEU A 38 8.76 -2.75 -11.48
CA LEU A 38 8.75 -3.94 -10.62
C LEU A 38 9.97 -4.83 -10.89
N PHE A 39 10.37 -4.98 -12.15
CA PHE A 39 11.60 -5.66 -12.52
C PHE A 39 12.84 -4.95 -11.97
N ALA A 40 12.96 -3.63 -12.17
CA ALA A 40 14.09 -2.86 -11.67
C ALA A 40 14.20 -2.91 -10.14
N VAL A 41 13.07 -2.82 -9.41
CA VAL A 41 13.04 -3.00 -7.95
C VAL A 41 13.54 -4.39 -7.57
N GLY A 42 13.05 -5.44 -8.25
CA GLY A 42 13.47 -6.81 -8.01
C GLY A 42 14.96 -7.05 -8.22
N VAL A 43 15.56 -6.47 -9.27
CA VAL A 43 16.97 -6.70 -9.62
C VAL A 43 17.92 -5.78 -8.86
N ALA A 44 17.58 -4.51 -8.72
CA ALA A 44 18.52 -3.48 -8.24
C ALA A 44 18.35 -3.10 -6.76
N ILE A 45 17.16 -3.30 -6.17
CA ILE A 45 16.85 -2.79 -4.83
C ILE A 45 16.66 -3.94 -3.82
N THR A 46 16.14 -5.08 -4.25
CA THR A 46 15.87 -6.20 -3.35
C THR A 46 17.17 -6.85 -2.84
N PRO A 47 17.43 -6.87 -1.52
CA PRO A 47 18.60 -7.54 -0.95
C PRO A 47 18.35 -9.06 -0.93
N TRP A 48 18.69 -9.73 -2.04
CA TRP A 48 18.41 -11.17 -2.23
C TRP A 48 18.99 -12.07 -1.14
N GLN A 49 20.19 -11.76 -0.65
CA GLN A 49 20.81 -12.56 0.40
C GLN A 49 20.06 -12.45 1.73
N GLU A 50 19.62 -11.25 2.11
CA GLU A 50 18.82 -11.03 3.31
C GLU A 50 17.45 -11.69 3.20
N LEU A 51 16.84 -11.62 2.02
CA LEU A 51 15.57 -12.29 1.74
C LEU A 51 15.67 -13.80 1.94
N VAL A 52 16.71 -14.44 1.38
CA VAL A 52 16.94 -15.88 1.54
C VAL A 52 17.25 -16.23 3.00
N ASN A 53 18.02 -15.41 3.70
CA ASN A 53 18.30 -15.63 5.12
C ASN A 53 17.06 -15.47 6.00
N ALA A 54 16.10 -14.63 5.60
CA ALA A 54 14.86 -14.44 6.31
C ALA A 54 13.88 -15.62 6.15
N PHE A 55 14.13 -16.56 5.22
CA PHE A 55 13.31 -17.75 4.98
C PHE A 55 13.50 -18.82 6.06
N THR A 56 13.11 -18.50 7.29
CA THR A 56 13.02 -19.44 8.41
C THR A 56 11.56 -19.80 8.69
N LEU A 57 11.32 -20.98 9.26
CA LEU A 57 9.96 -21.42 9.60
C LEU A 57 9.26 -20.42 10.54
N THR A 58 9.98 -19.91 11.53
CA THR A 58 9.47 -18.92 12.48
C THR A 58 9.05 -17.63 11.77
N ASN A 59 9.90 -17.08 10.90
CA ASN A 59 9.58 -15.86 10.16
C ASN A 59 8.41 -16.06 9.22
N LEU A 60 8.33 -17.20 8.53
CA LEU A 60 7.20 -17.53 7.65
C LEU A 60 5.88 -17.56 8.41
N LEU A 61 5.83 -18.16 9.60
CA LEU A 61 4.63 -18.19 10.43
C LEU A 61 4.22 -16.77 10.87
N VAL A 62 5.18 -15.92 11.24
CA VAL A 62 4.93 -14.52 11.60
C VAL A 62 4.38 -13.73 10.39
N ILE A 63 4.99 -13.90 9.21
CA ILE A 63 4.54 -13.21 7.98
C ILE A 63 3.12 -13.66 7.62
N ILE A 64 2.86 -14.96 7.56
CA ILE A 64 1.54 -15.51 7.17
C ILE A 64 0.47 -15.06 8.17
N SER A 65 0.75 -15.14 9.47
CA SER A 65 -0.21 -14.72 10.50
C SER A 65 -0.49 -13.21 10.44
N THR A 66 0.54 -12.38 10.25
CA THR A 66 0.39 -10.92 10.16
C THR A 66 -0.41 -10.51 8.92
N VAL A 67 -0.06 -11.03 7.75
CA VAL A 67 -0.78 -10.72 6.49
C VAL A 67 -2.22 -11.22 6.57
N SER A 68 -2.44 -12.43 7.11
CA SER A 68 -3.77 -13.00 7.27
C SER A 68 -4.63 -12.18 8.23
N ALA A 69 -4.05 -11.70 9.34
CA ALA A 69 -4.74 -10.80 10.28
C ALA A 69 -5.14 -9.48 9.63
N LEU A 70 -4.26 -8.87 8.82
CA LEU A 70 -4.55 -7.63 8.09
C LEU A 70 -5.67 -7.80 7.06
N VAL A 71 -5.64 -8.90 6.30
CA VAL A 71 -6.66 -9.23 5.29
C VAL A 71 -7.99 -9.52 5.96
N ALA A 72 -8.01 -10.35 7.01
CA ALA A 72 -9.22 -10.70 7.75
C ALA A 72 -9.85 -9.47 8.42
N THR A 73 -9.03 -8.63 9.05
CA THR A 73 -9.50 -7.38 9.66
C THR A 73 -10.09 -6.44 8.62
N GLY A 74 -9.39 -6.24 7.49
CA GLY A 74 -9.88 -5.42 6.38
C GLY A 74 -11.21 -5.93 5.83
N PHE A 75 -11.35 -7.23 5.65
CA PHE A 75 -12.58 -7.87 5.18
C PHE A 75 -13.74 -7.67 6.16
N LEU A 76 -13.54 -7.99 7.45
CA LEU A 76 -14.59 -7.93 8.47
C LEU A 76 -15.03 -6.49 8.73
N VAL A 77 -14.09 -5.57 8.89
CA VAL A 77 -14.37 -4.14 9.09
C VAL A 77 -15.04 -3.57 7.86
N GLY A 78 -14.52 -3.86 6.66
CA GLY A 78 -15.10 -3.43 5.39
C GLY A 78 -16.57 -3.86 5.23
N LYS A 79 -16.88 -5.10 5.59
CA LYS A 79 -18.26 -5.61 5.61
C LYS A 79 -19.15 -4.87 6.60
N LYS A 80 -18.65 -4.56 7.81
CA LYS A 80 -19.42 -3.88 8.86
C LYS A 80 -19.77 -2.44 8.49
N ILE A 81 -18.89 -1.74 7.77
CA ILE A 81 -19.10 -0.35 7.34
C ILE A 81 -19.82 -0.23 5.98
N GLY A 82 -20.28 -1.35 5.39
CA GLY A 82 -21.02 -1.37 4.14
C GLY A 82 -20.17 -1.15 2.88
N MET A 83 -18.85 -1.32 2.97
CA MET A 83 -17.94 -1.25 1.81
C MET A 83 -17.78 -2.62 1.15
N HIS A 84 -17.25 -2.65 -0.08
CA HIS A 84 -16.90 -3.90 -0.75
C HIS A 84 -15.78 -4.64 0.01
N PRO A 85 -16.07 -5.76 0.69
CA PRO A 85 -15.14 -6.35 1.67
C PRO A 85 -13.82 -6.80 1.06
N ILE A 86 -13.85 -7.30 -0.18
CA ILE A 86 -12.66 -7.74 -0.91
C ILE A 86 -11.75 -6.56 -1.27
N ASP A 87 -12.32 -5.45 -1.75
CA ASP A 87 -11.54 -4.26 -2.13
C ASP A 87 -10.88 -3.63 -0.90
N VAL A 88 -11.61 -3.59 0.23
CA VAL A 88 -11.05 -3.12 1.52
C VAL A 88 -9.99 -4.08 2.04
N ALA A 89 -10.17 -5.39 1.91
CA ALA A 89 -9.18 -6.38 2.32
C ALA A 89 -7.87 -6.23 1.51
N ILE A 90 -7.96 -6.00 0.20
CA ILE A 90 -6.79 -5.75 -0.66
C ILE A 90 -6.08 -4.45 -0.25
N VAL A 91 -6.82 -3.36 -0.01
CA VAL A 91 -6.24 -2.08 0.44
C VAL A 91 -5.61 -2.22 1.83
N SER A 92 -6.22 -2.97 2.74
CA SER A 92 -5.66 -3.28 4.07
C SER A 92 -4.36 -4.07 3.94
N CYS A 93 -4.34 -5.07 3.05
CA CYS A 93 -3.16 -5.89 2.76
C CYS A 93 -1.98 -5.06 2.25
N CYS A 94 -2.21 -3.97 1.50
CA CYS A 94 -1.16 -3.10 0.98
C CYS A 94 -0.23 -2.55 2.07
N GLN A 95 -0.72 -2.38 3.30
CA GLN A 95 0.08 -1.93 4.45
C GLN A 95 1.15 -2.93 4.89
N SER A 96 1.02 -4.21 4.50
CA SER A 96 2.05 -5.24 4.75
C SER A 96 3.19 -5.21 3.74
N GLY A 97 3.01 -4.50 2.61
CA GLY A 97 3.98 -4.42 1.53
C GLY A 97 5.10 -3.42 1.80
N GLN A 98 6.10 -3.43 0.92
CA GLN A 98 7.22 -2.48 0.95
C GLN A 98 6.80 -1.09 0.47
N GLY A 99 5.98 -0.38 1.25
CA GLY A 99 5.52 0.96 0.91
C GLY A 99 4.82 1.02 -0.46
N GLY A 100 5.04 2.11 -1.20
CA GLY A 100 4.39 2.33 -2.49
C GLY A 100 4.75 1.32 -3.60
N THR A 101 5.91 0.67 -3.53
CA THR A 101 6.26 -0.40 -4.48
C THR A 101 5.50 -1.68 -4.17
N GLY A 102 5.34 -1.99 -2.87
CA GLY A 102 4.46 -3.05 -2.39
C GLY A 102 2.99 -2.84 -2.79
N ASP A 103 2.47 -1.62 -2.62
CA ASP A 103 1.12 -1.25 -3.06
C ASP A 103 0.90 -1.57 -4.55
N VAL A 104 1.85 -1.18 -5.40
CA VAL A 104 1.78 -1.43 -6.85
C VAL A 104 1.81 -2.93 -7.14
N ALA A 105 2.68 -3.70 -6.48
CA ALA A 105 2.76 -5.14 -6.68
C ALA A 105 1.43 -5.83 -6.30
N ILE A 106 0.92 -5.55 -5.11
CA ILE A 106 -0.32 -6.17 -4.58
C ILE A 106 -1.53 -5.81 -5.44
N LEU A 107 -1.70 -4.53 -5.77
CA LEU A 107 -2.83 -4.07 -6.59
C LEU A 107 -2.74 -4.55 -8.03
N THR A 108 -1.54 -4.72 -8.58
CA THR A 108 -1.33 -5.31 -9.90
C THR A 108 -1.70 -6.78 -9.89
N SER A 109 -1.25 -7.56 -8.89
CA SER A 109 -1.65 -8.96 -8.71
C SER A 109 -3.16 -9.13 -8.53
N GLY A 110 -3.82 -8.19 -7.88
CA GLY A 110 -5.28 -8.18 -7.69
C GLY A 110 -6.08 -7.62 -8.86
N ASN A 111 -5.46 -7.10 -9.92
CA ASN A 111 -6.12 -6.32 -10.99
C ASN A 111 -6.96 -5.13 -10.47
N ARG A 112 -6.50 -4.48 -9.40
CA ARG A 112 -7.20 -3.40 -8.70
C ARG A 112 -6.41 -2.09 -8.63
N MET A 113 -5.60 -1.78 -9.65
CA MET A 113 -4.82 -0.52 -9.72
C MET A 113 -5.64 0.77 -9.60
N ASN A 114 -6.96 0.73 -9.78
CA ASN A 114 -7.83 1.87 -9.52
C ASN A 114 -7.90 2.23 -8.02
N LEU A 115 -7.53 1.32 -7.13
CA LEU A 115 -7.48 1.53 -5.68
C LEU A 115 -6.14 2.13 -5.18
N MET A 116 -5.19 2.41 -6.08
CA MET A 116 -3.86 2.94 -5.73
C MET A 116 -3.91 4.20 -4.83
N PRO A 117 -4.80 5.18 -5.05
CA PRO A 117 -4.91 6.31 -4.13
C PRO A 117 -5.27 5.91 -2.70
N PHE A 118 -6.14 4.91 -2.52
CA PHE A 118 -6.53 4.42 -1.20
C PHE A 118 -5.41 3.60 -0.55
N ALA A 119 -4.72 2.75 -1.31
CA ALA A 119 -3.56 2.01 -0.82
C ALA A 119 -2.46 2.97 -0.35
N GLN A 120 -2.16 4.03 -1.10
CA GLN A 120 -1.17 5.02 -0.69
C GLN A 120 -1.56 5.77 0.60
N ILE A 121 -2.84 6.10 0.77
CA ILE A 121 -3.34 6.70 2.02
C ILE A 121 -3.15 5.71 3.17
N ALA A 122 -3.58 4.46 2.99
CA ALA A 122 -3.46 3.40 3.99
C ALA A 122 -2.00 3.18 4.39
N THR A 123 -1.09 3.05 3.42
CA THR A 123 0.33 2.79 3.65
C THR A 123 1.06 3.98 4.30
N ARG A 124 0.73 5.22 3.90
CA ARG A 124 1.40 6.41 4.47
C ARG A 124 0.86 6.81 5.83
N ILE A 125 -0.46 6.95 5.96
CA ILE A 125 -1.09 7.37 7.23
C ILE A 125 -1.08 6.20 8.21
N GLY A 126 -1.49 5.01 7.77
CA GLY A 126 -1.46 3.80 8.61
C GLY A 126 -0.05 3.47 9.07
N GLY A 127 0.96 3.61 8.20
CA GLY A 127 2.36 3.46 8.58
C GLY A 127 2.81 4.45 9.66
N ALA A 128 2.47 5.73 9.51
CA ALA A 128 2.79 6.75 10.53
C ALA A 128 2.12 6.46 11.88
N ILE A 129 0.86 6.03 11.87
CA ILE A 129 0.14 5.61 13.07
C ILE A 129 0.81 4.39 13.71
N ASN A 130 1.13 3.37 12.92
CA ASN A 130 1.73 2.13 13.42
C ASN A 130 3.09 2.37 14.07
N VAL A 131 3.95 3.20 13.44
CA VAL A 131 5.24 3.58 14.02
C VAL A 131 5.05 4.39 15.30
N SER A 132 4.12 5.35 15.32
CA SER A 132 3.87 6.18 16.50
C SER A 132 3.40 5.35 17.69
N LEU A 133 2.45 4.42 17.45
CA LEU A 133 1.96 3.50 18.47
C LEU A 133 3.04 2.51 18.91
N GLY A 134 3.85 1.99 17.98
CA GLY A 134 4.95 1.10 18.29
C GLY A 134 6.00 1.77 19.18
N LEU A 135 6.36 3.02 18.90
CA LEU A 135 7.29 3.80 19.72
C LEU A 135 6.70 4.12 21.10
N LEU A 136 5.41 4.43 21.18
CA LEU A 136 4.72 4.67 22.45
C LEU A 136 4.64 3.39 23.30
N PHE A 137 4.38 2.25 22.67
CA PHE A 137 4.40 0.96 23.34
C PHE A 137 5.81 0.62 23.86
N LEU A 138 6.83 0.80 23.02
CA LEU A 138 8.22 0.58 23.41
C LEU A 138 8.63 1.49 24.58
N SER A 139 8.22 2.76 24.57
CA SER A 139 8.59 3.71 25.62
C SER A 139 7.94 3.43 26.98
N HIS A 140 6.81 2.72 27.02
CA HIS A 140 6.13 2.35 28.27
C HIS A 140 6.56 0.99 28.82
N PHE A 141 7.02 0.08 27.97
CA PHE A 141 7.30 -1.31 28.37
C PHE A 141 8.77 -1.71 28.33
N LEU A 142 9.63 -0.96 27.62
CA LEU A 142 11.05 -1.29 27.41
C LEU A 142 12.02 -0.16 27.83
N ALA A 143 11.52 1.03 28.17
CA ALA A 143 12.29 2.15 28.73
C ALA A 143 11.91 2.39 30.19
#